data_AF-A0A356TDB5-F1
#
_entry.id   AF-A0A356TDB5-F1
#
_cell.length_a   1.000
_cell.length_b   1.000
_cell.length_c   1.000
_cell.angle_alpha   90.00
_cell.angle_beta   90.00
_cell.angle_gamma   90.00
#
_symmetry.space_group_name_H-M   'P 1'
#
loop_
_entity.id
_entity.type
_entity.pdbx_description
1 polymer ?
#
loop_
_entity_poly.entity_id
_entity_poly.type
_entity_poly.pdbx_seq_one_letter_code
_entity_poly.pdbx_strand_id
1 'polypeptide(L)'
;EECDDGNASNIDGCLNTCLNARCGDGFIRAGAEACDDGNDLDNDACLSTCRNASCGDGFVWAGMESCDDGNGAQTDACLASCEEASCGDGFVQDGVEGCDDGNEASGDGCSAACTEESVGPGPDGGVVGADGGVTPGVDGGTAPPADGGCGCRVGGTRSSGLGALALLALGLLWRRRRRG
;
A
#
# COMPACT_ATOMS: atom_id res chain seq x y z
N GLU A 1 -28.76 38.03 -14.96
CA GLU A 1 -27.79 37.12 -15.57
C GLU A 1 -26.38 37.48 -15.11
N GLU A 2 -25.51 36.50 -15.00
CA GLU A 2 -24.13 36.63 -14.53
C GLU A 2 -23.11 36.67 -15.68
N CYS A 3 -23.48 36.08 -16.82
CA CYS A 3 -22.71 36.04 -18.07
C CYS A 3 -23.65 35.94 -19.27
N ASP A 4 -23.14 36.26 -20.46
CA ASP A 4 -23.75 35.99 -21.77
C ASP A 4 -22.60 35.85 -22.78
N ASP A 5 -22.46 34.68 -23.37
CA ASP A 5 -21.41 34.36 -24.35
C ASP A 5 -21.96 34.17 -25.78
N GLY A 6 -23.25 34.44 -25.98
CA GLY A 6 -23.92 34.42 -27.27
C GLY A 6 -24.01 33.05 -27.94
N ASN A 7 -23.86 31.95 -27.19
CA ASN A 7 -23.99 30.61 -27.74
C ASN A 7 -24.91 29.71 -26.88
N ALA A 8 -25.06 28.43 -27.25
CA ALA A 8 -25.99 27.50 -26.59
C ALA A 8 -25.29 26.33 -25.85
N SER A 9 -24.01 26.49 -25.57
CA SER A 9 -23.14 25.52 -24.90
C SER A 9 -23.28 25.65 -23.38
N ASN A 10 -23.10 24.55 -22.67
CA ASN A 10 -22.94 24.54 -21.21
C ASN A 10 -21.52 24.09 -20.81
N ILE A 11 -20.66 23.78 -21.78
CA ILE A 11 -19.32 23.21 -21.55
C ILE A 11 -18.20 24.25 -21.72
N ASP A 12 -18.55 25.53 -21.61
CA ASP A 12 -17.62 26.65 -21.58
C ASP A 12 -17.82 27.47 -20.28
N GLY A 13 -17.54 28.77 -20.31
CA GLY A 13 -17.61 29.61 -19.12
C GLY A 13 -19.02 30.04 -18.72
N CYS A 14 -20.01 29.90 -19.61
CA CYS A 14 -21.35 30.43 -19.37
C CYS A 14 -22.42 29.40 -19.70
N LEU A 15 -23.31 29.14 -18.76
CA LEU A 15 -24.42 28.22 -18.98
C LEU A 15 -25.53 28.90 -19.80
N ASN A 16 -26.34 28.08 -20.46
CA ASN A 16 -27.58 28.47 -21.14
C ASN A 16 -28.62 29.15 -20.23
N THR A 17 -28.43 29.06 -18.92
CA THR A 17 -29.23 29.75 -17.88
C THR A 17 -28.67 31.13 -17.54
N CYS A 18 -27.66 31.59 -18.29
CA CYS A 18 -26.93 32.83 -18.11
C CYS A 18 -26.29 32.97 -16.70
N LEU A 19 -25.74 31.86 -16.21
CA LEU A 19 -24.97 31.75 -14.97
C LEU A 19 -23.54 31.30 -15.29
N ASN A 20 -22.56 31.74 -14.51
CA ASN A 20 -21.20 31.26 -14.70
C ASN A 20 -21.12 29.76 -14.41
N ALA A 21 -20.47 29.04 -15.31
CA ALA A 21 -20.25 27.61 -15.13
C ALA A 21 -19.32 27.37 -13.92
N ARG A 22 -19.61 26.37 -13.11
CA ARG A 22 -18.85 26.02 -11.89
C ARG A 22 -18.87 24.52 -11.68
N CYS A 23 -17.94 24.04 -10.87
CA CYS A 23 -18.00 22.67 -10.40
C CYS A 23 -19.32 22.41 -9.64
N GLY A 24 -19.97 21.28 -9.91
CA GLY A 24 -21.26 20.89 -9.33
C GLY A 24 -22.46 21.46 -10.10
N ASP A 25 -22.27 21.95 -11.32
CA ASP A 25 -23.39 22.44 -12.16
C ASP A 25 -23.98 21.37 -13.10
N GLY A 26 -23.40 20.17 -13.10
CA GLY A 26 -23.81 19.02 -13.89
C GLY A 26 -23.23 18.98 -15.30
N PHE A 27 -22.32 19.89 -15.66
CA PHE A 27 -21.71 19.97 -16.98
C PHE A 27 -20.19 19.84 -16.93
N ILE A 28 -19.68 18.70 -17.40
CA ILE A 28 -18.24 18.45 -17.49
C ILE A 28 -17.59 19.32 -18.57
N ARG A 29 -16.65 20.17 -18.15
CA ARG A 29 -15.78 20.98 -19.01
C ARG A 29 -14.39 20.37 -19.13
N ALA A 30 -14.13 19.78 -20.28
CA ALA A 30 -12.89 19.06 -20.55
C ALA A 30 -11.64 19.94 -20.30
N GLY A 31 -10.77 19.48 -19.41
CA GLY A 31 -9.52 20.15 -19.05
C GLY A 31 -9.64 21.20 -17.93
N ALA A 32 -10.86 21.57 -17.52
CA ALA A 32 -11.10 22.34 -16.30
C ALA A 32 -11.42 21.43 -15.10
N GLU A 33 -12.21 20.37 -15.34
CA GLU A 33 -12.54 19.34 -14.36
C GLU A 33 -12.41 17.91 -14.90
N ALA A 34 -12.30 16.95 -13.98
CA ALA A 34 -12.25 15.52 -14.30
C ALA A 34 -13.64 14.87 -14.33
N CYS A 35 -14.56 15.40 -13.54
CA CYS A 35 -15.95 14.95 -13.39
C CYS A 35 -16.82 16.15 -12.97
N ASP A 36 -18.13 16.00 -13.10
CA ASP A 36 -19.15 16.88 -12.52
C ASP A 36 -20.46 16.08 -12.52
N ASP A 37 -20.98 15.80 -11.33
CA ASP A 37 -22.21 15.02 -11.14
C ASP A 37 -23.40 15.88 -10.68
N GLY A 38 -23.20 17.21 -10.65
CA GLY A 38 -24.23 18.18 -10.32
C GLY A 38 -24.58 18.30 -8.83
N ASN A 39 -23.69 17.86 -7.93
CA ASN A 39 -23.90 18.01 -6.49
C ASN A 39 -22.61 18.44 -5.74
N ASP A 40 -22.72 18.68 -4.44
CA ASP A 40 -21.62 19.14 -3.55
C ASP A 40 -21.24 18.06 -2.49
N LEU A 41 -21.50 16.79 -2.78
CA LEU A 41 -21.17 15.66 -1.90
C LEU A 41 -19.79 15.11 -2.26
N ASP A 42 -18.98 14.83 -1.24
CA ASP A 42 -17.67 14.24 -1.42
C ASP A 42 -17.68 12.71 -1.24
N ASN A 43 -18.85 12.11 -0.98
CA ASN A 43 -18.98 10.68 -0.65
C ASN A 43 -19.44 9.81 -1.83
N ASP A 44 -19.28 10.30 -3.06
CA ASP A 44 -19.59 9.57 -4.28
C ASP A 44 -18.40 9.61 -5.25
N ALA A 45 -18.63 9.33 -6.53
CA ALA A 45 -17.54 9.21 -7.50
C ALA A 45 -16.89 10.56 -7.86
N CYS A 46 -17.55 11.69 -7.59
CA CYS A 46 -17.07 13.01 -7.95
C CYS A 46 -17.10 13.95 -6.76
N LEU A 47 -15.92 14.33 -6.27
CA LEU A 47 -15.81 15.26 -5.16
C LEU A 47 -16.41 16.63 -5.54
N SER A 48 -16.81 17.41 -4.54
CA SER A 48 -17.23 18.82 -4.66
C SER A 48 -16.13 19.75 -5.24
N THR A 49 -14.92 19.23 -5.41
CA THR A 49 -13.79 19.88 -6.09
C THR A 49 -13.63 19.47 -7.56
N CYS A 50 -14.58 18.70 -8.08
CA CYS A 50 -14.63 18.16 -9.44
C CYS A 50 -13.40 17.35 -9.85
N ARG A 51 -12.94 16.57 -8.86
CA ARG A 51 -11.95 15.51 -9.00
C ARG A 51 -12.66 14.19 -8.77
N ASN A 52 -12.24 13.15 -9.49
CA ASN A 52 -12.72 11.80 -9.16
C ASN A 52 -12.28 11.45 -7.74
N ALA A 53 -13.18 10.84 -7.00
CA ALA A 53 -12.86 10.24 -5.71
C ALA A 53 -11.80 9.14 -5.89
N SER A 54 -10.95 9.01 -4.89
CA SER A 54 -9.90 7.99 -4.84
C SER A 54 -9.42 7.76 -3.43
N CYS A 55 -9.22 6.50 -3.08
CA CYS A 55 -8.60 6.10 -1.83
C CYS A 55 -7.35 6.91 -1.45
N GLY A 56 -7.37 7.42 -0.23
CA GLY A 56 -6.38 8.32 0.37
C GLY A 56 -6.63 9.81 0.06
N ASP A 57 -7.79 10.19 -0.45
CA ASP A 57 -8.15 11.60 -0.70
C ASP A 57 -8.79 12.29 0.52
N GLY A 58 -9.09 11.53 1.57
CA GLY A 58 -9.69 11.99 2.82
C GLY A 58 -11.21 11.95 2.84
N PHE A 59 -11.85 11.40 1.80
CA PHE A 59 -13.30 11.24 1.71
C PHE A 59 -13.68 9.80 1.41
N VAL A 60 -14.70 9.28 2.11
CA VAL A 60 -15.15 7.90 1.89
C VAL A 60 -16.08 7.83 0.70
N TRP A 61 -15.65 7.20 -0.39
CA TRP A 61 -16.52 6.90 -1.53
C TRP A 61 -17.52 5.79 -1.18
N ALA A 62 -18.76 6.19 -0.91
CA ALA A 62 -19.81 5.30 -0.44
C ALA A 62 -20.06 4.12 -1.41
N GLY A 63 -19.89 2.91 -0.88
CA GLY A 63 -20.11 1.66 -1.62
C GLY A 63 -18.92 1.19 -2.46
N MET A 64 -17.83 1.97 -2.55
CA MET A 64 -16.54 1.52 -3.08
C MET A 64 -15.49 1.36 -1.99
N GLU A 65 -15.52 2.23 -0.98
CA GLU A 65 -14.55 2.29 0.12
C GLU A 65 -15.26 2.08 1.46
N SER A 66 -14.61 1.36 2.38
CA SER A 66 -15.12 1.16 3.74
C SER A 66 -14.65 2.26 4.69
N CYS A 67 -13.49 2.84 4.41
CA CYS A 67 -12.85 3.92 5.15
C CYS A 67 -11.97 4.74 4.19
N ASP A 68 -11.59 5.95 4.61
CA ASP A 68 -10.54 6.76 3.99
C ASP A 68 -10.05 7.74 5.07
N ASP A 69 -8.77 7.65 5.43
CA ASP A 69 -8.16 8.52 6.44
C ASP A 69 -7.20 9.56 5.83
N GLY A 70 -7.20 9.69 4.50
CA GLY A 70 -6.40 10.63 3.74
C GLY A 70 -4.91 10.27 3.67
N ASN A 71 -4.54 9.01 3.97
CA ASN A 71 -3.17 8.57 3.91
C ASN A 71 -3.02 7.18 3.26
N GLY A 72 -1.78 6.65 3.24
CA GLY A 72 -1.45 5.39 2.56
C GLY A 72 -0.66 4.43 3.46
N ALA A 73 -0.87 4.52 4.77
CA ALA A 73 -0.33 3.59 5.73
C ALA A 73 -1.16 2.30 5.75
N GLN A 74 -0.52 1.24 6.26
CA GLN A 74 -1.14 -0.08 6.44
C GLN A 74 -1.29 -0.43 7.91
N THR A 75 -0.85 0.45 8.80
CA THR A 75 -0.65 0.17 10.24
C THR A 75 -1.58 1.00 11.12
N ASP A 76 -2.57 1.63 10.51
CA ASP A 76 -3.66 2.37 11.13
C ASP A 76 -4.99 1.69 10.81
N ALA A 77 -6.09 2.31 11.24
CA ALA A 77 -7.42 1.71 11.13
C ALA A 77 -7.92 1.61 9.69
N CYS A 78 -7.32 2.34 8.75
CA CYS A 78 -7.71 2.31 7.35
C CYS A 78 -6.51 1.96 6.47
N LEU A 79 -6.54 0.79 5.85
CA LEU A 79 -5.48 0.36 4.96
C LEU A 79 -5.43 1.28 3.73
N ALA A 80 -4.30 1.35 3.04
CA ALA A 80 -4.14 2.06 1.76
C ALA A 80 -5.00 1.47 0.61
N SER A 81 -5.67 0.34 0.85
CA SER A 81 -6.73 -0.21 -0.02
C SER A 81 -8.12 0.32 0.29
N CYS A 82 -8.27 1.21 1.28
CA CYS A 82 -9.54 1.73 1.79
C CYS A 82 -10.50 0.65 2.33
N GLU A 83 -9.88 -0.37 2.92
CA GLU A 83 -10.54 -1.37 3.74
C GLU A 83 -10.19 -1.12 5.21
N GLU A 84 -11.15 -1.34 6.10
CA GLU A 84 -10.89 -1.26 7.53
C GLU A 84 -9.88 -2.34 7.92
N ALA A 85 -8.85 -1.95 8.67
CA ALA A 85 -7.86 -2.89 9.17
C ALA A 85 -8.50 -3.89 10.15
N SER A 86 -8.02 -5.12 10.12
CA SER A 86 -8.58 -6.22 10.91
C SER A 86 -7.53 -7.23 11.31
N CYS A 87 -7.71 -7.84 12.47
CA CYS A 87 -6.81 -8.90 12.91
C CYS A 87 -6.72 -10.04 11.89
N GLY A 88 -5.49 -10.40 11.52
CA GLY A 88 -5.18 -11.40 10.51
C GLY A 88 -5.12 -10.86 9.08
N ASP A 89 -5.10 -9.53 8.89
CA ASP A 89 -4.94 -8.91 7.57
C ASP A 89 -3.46 -8.85 7.11
N GLY A 90 -2.53 -9.22 8.00
CA GLY A 90 -1.10 -9.24 7.76
C GLY A 90 -0.37 -7.95 8.14
N PHE A 91 -1.06 -6.97 8.73
CA PHE A 91 -0.50 -5.70 9.14
C PHE A 91 -0.85 -5.38 10.60
N VAL A 92 0.19 -5.18 11.42
CA VAL A 92 -0.01 -4.79 12.82
C VAL A 92 -0.47 -3.34 12.91
N GLN A 93 -1.68 -3.14 13.44
CA GLN A 93 -2.25 -1.83 13.77
C GLN A 93 -1.58 -1.24 15.02
N ASP A 94 -0.87 -0.11 14.87
CA ASP A 94 -0.06 0.48 15.93
C ASP A 94 -0.93 0.90 17.13
N GLY A 95 -0.62 0.35 18.30
CA GLY A 95 -1.34 0.61 19.54
C GLY A 95 -2.71 -0.06 19.68
N VAL A 96 -3.16 -0.83 18.68
CA VAL A 96 -4.39 -1.63 18.72
C VAL A 96 -4.05 -3.11 18.84
N GLU A 97 -3.12 -3.60 18.04
CA GLU A 97 -2.73 -5.01 17.96
C GLU A 97 -1.35 -5.23 18.57
N GLY A 98 -1.18 -6.39 19.22
CA GLY A 98 0.12 -6.83 19.74
C GLY A 98 0.94 -7.60 18.71
N CYS A 99 0.27 -8.25 17.77
CA CYS A 99 0.81 -9.07 16.69
C CYS A 99 -0.23 -9.16 15.55
N ASP A 100 0.22 -9.62 14.38
CA ASP A 100 -0.62 -10.09 13.28
C ASP A 100 0.21 -11.09 12.46
N ASP A 101 -0.25 -12.33 12.30
CA ASP A 101 0.43 -13.38 11.54
C ASP A 101 -0.28 -13.70 10.20
N GLY A 102 -1.15 -12.79 9.74
CA GLY A 102 -1.85 -12.87 8.47
C GLY A 102 -3.01 -13.85 8.44
N ASN A 103 -3.49 -14.29 9.61
CA ASN A 103 -4.71 -15.08 9.73
C ASN A 103 -5.36 -14.97 11.13
N GLU A 104 -6.56 -15.53 11.29
CA GLU A 104 -7.31 -15.52 12.57
C GLU A 104 -7.23 -16.86 13.32
N ALA A 105 -6.26 -17.72 13.01
CA ALA A 105 -6.07 -18.95 13.78
C ALA A 105 -5.47 -18.63 15.15
N SER A 106 -5.29 -19.68 15.95
CA SER A 106 -4.68 -19.56 17.26
C SER A 106 -3.76 -20.75 17.45
N GLY A 107 -2.71 -20.58 18.23
CA GLY A 107 -1.62 -21.53 18.41
C GLY A 107 -0.53 -21.44 17.34
N ASP A 108 -0.54 -20.41 16.49
CA ASP A 108 0.44 -20.17 15.42
C ASP A 108 1.30 -18.92 15.63
N GLY A 109 1.16 -18.25 16.77
CA GLY A 109 2.02 -17.15 17.20
C GLY A 109 1.25 -15.88 17.49
N CYS A 110 0.16 -15.65 16.75
CA CYS A 110 -0.80 -14.61 17.05
C CYS A 110 -2.19 -15.21 17.26
N SER A 111 -2.88 -14.77 18.32
CA SER A 111 -4.25 -15.25 18.57
C SER A 111 -5.23 -14.57 17.61
N ALA A 112 -6.43 -15.13 17.45
CA ALA A 112 -7.55 -14.51 16.73
C ALA A 112 -7.99 -13.13 17.28
N ALA A 113 -7.47 -12.72 18.44
CA ALA A 113 -7.70 -11.41 19.04
C ALA A 113 -6.49 -10.46 18.90
N CYS A 114 -5.52 -10.81 18.05
CA CYS A 114 -4.27 -10.09 17.81
C CYS A 114 -3.47 -9.79 19.08
N THR A 115 -3.56 -10.72 20.03
CA THR A 115 -2.68 -10.77 21.20
C THR A 115 -1.60 -11.81 20.98
N GLU A 116 -0.37 -11.43 21.35
CA GLU A 116 0.80 -12.31 21.34
C GLU A 116 0.49 -13.59 22.11
N GLU A 117 0.60 -14.72 21.43
CA GLU A 117 0.43 -15.99 22.08
C GLU A 117 1.73 -16.37 22.77
N SER A 118 1.63 -16.61 24.07
CA SER A 118 2.69 -17.33 24.74
C SER A 118 2.65 -18.75 24.19
N VAL A 119 3.47 -19.04 23.17
CA VAL A 119 3.71 -20.43 22.79
C VAL A 119 4.42 -21.06 23.98
N GLY A 120 3.61 -21.64 24.86
CA GLY A 120 4.08 -22.34 26.03
C GLY A 120 5.08 -23.39 25.58
N PRO A 121 6.10 -23.70 26.39
CA PRO A 121 7.02 -24.77 26.07
C PRO A 121 6.18 -25.99 25.70
N GLY A 122 6.46 -26.59 24.54
CA GLY A 122 5.91 -27.90 24.23
C GLY A 122 6.19 -28.87 25.39
N PRO A 123 5.61 -30.08 25.40
CA PRO A 123 5.88 -31.07 26.44
C PRO A 123 7.38 -31.36 26.66
N ASP A 124 8.24 -30.96 25.71
CA ASP A 124 9.69 -31.13 25.71
C ASP A 124 10.50 -29.85 26.02
N GLY A 125 9.89 -28.71 26.36
CA GLY A 125 10.62 -27.48 26.71
C GLY A 125 11.21 -26.70 25.52
N GLY A 126 10.93 -27.12 24.29
CA GLY A 126 11.34 -26.40 23.08
C GLY A 126 10.44 -25.18 22.81
N VAL A 127 11.05 -24.05 22.46
CA VAL A 127 10.35 -22.96 21.77
C VAL A 127 10.23 -23.37 20.30
N VAL A 128 9.02 -23.32 19.75
CA VAL A 128 8.85 -23.44 18.29
C VAL A 128 9.20 -22.08 17.70
N GLY A 129 10.13 -22.05 16.74
CA GLY A 129 10.38 -20.85 15.97
C GLY A 129 9.18 -20.51 15.09
N ALA A 130 9.04 -19.24 14.71
CA ALA A 130 8.00 -18.76 13.79
C ALA A 130 8.04 -19.44 12.40
N ASP A 131 9.12 -20.17 12.08
CA ASP A 131 9.28 -21.01 10.88
C ASP A 131 8.73 -22.44 11.04
N GLY A 132 8.09 -22.76 12.18
CA GLY A 132 7.76 -24.14 12.55
C GLY A 132 9.00 -25.01 12.82
N GLY A 133 10.17 -24.37 12.88
CA GLY A 133 11.44 -24.99 13.20
C GLY A 133 11.53 -25.25 14.68
N VAL A 134 11.58 -26.53 15.07
CA VAL A 134 12.02 -26.89 16.42
C VAL A 134 13.51 -26.66 16.45
N THR A 135 13.97 -25.56 17.05
CA THR A 135 15.38 -25.48 17.46
C THR A 135 15.55 -26.51 18.56
N PRO A 136 16.43 -27.52 18.43
CA PRO A 136 16.77 -28.37 19.55
C PRO A 136 17.25 -27.46 20.67
N GLY A 137 16.55 -27.49 21.80
CA GLY A 137 17.02 -26.84 23.01
C GLY A 137 18.45 -27.28 23.24
N VAL A 138 19.39 -26.36 23.13
CA VAL A 138 20.70 -26.57 23.73
C VAL A 138 20.44 -26.51 25.22
N ASP A 139 20.21 -27.68 25.81
CA ASP A 139 20.25 -27.88 27.24
C ASP A 139 21.45 -27.08 27.78
N GLY A 140 21.25 -26.37 28.88
CA GLY A 140 22.28 -25.62 29.59
C GLY A 140 23.47 -26.50 29.95
N GLY A 141 24.36 -26.70 28.98
CA GLY A 141 25.61 -27.38 29.09
C GLY A 141 26.67 -26.35 29.42
N THR A 142 27.12 -26.40 30.68
CA THR A 142 28.49 -26.21 31.13
C THR A 142 29.37 -25.26 30.30
N ALA A 143 29.84 -24.20 30.94
CA ALA A 143 30.93 -23.36 30.47
C ALA A 143 31.99 -24.16 29.68
N PRO A 144 32.42 -23.69 28.49
CA PRO A 144 33.43 -24.40 27.71
C PRO A 144 34.73 -24.48 28.52
N PRO A 145 35.39 -25.65 28.62
CA PRO A 145 36.73 -25.69 29.17
C PRO A 145 37.64 -24.91 28.22
N ALA A 146 38.36 -23.95 28.79
CA ALA A 146 39.51 -23.37 28.14
C ALA A 146 40.57 -24.48 28.01
N ASP A 147 40.77 -25.02 26.81
CA ASP A 147 42.03 -25.63 26.40
C ASP A 147 42.10 -25.73 24.86
N GLY A 148 43.24 -25.31 24.32
CA GLY A 148 43.39 -24.94 22.92
C GLY A 148 43.58 -26.07 21.91
N GLY A 149 43.41 -25.67 20.65
CA GLY A 149 44.15 -26.23 19.50
C GLY A 149 43.35 -27.13 18.57
N CYS A 150 43.00 -26.63 17.38
CA CYS A 150 43.50 -27.10 16.07
C CYS A 150 42.61 -26.62 14.90
N GLY A 151 43.10 -25.61 14.17
CA GLY A 151 43.11 -25.49 12.70
C GLY A 151 41.84 -25.76 11.88
N CYS A 152 41.11 -24.69 11.53
CA CYS A 152 40.34 -24.66 10.30
C CYS A 152 41.19 -24.01 9.19
N ARG A 153 41.71 -24.83 8.26
CA ARG A 153 42.23 -24.33 7.00
C ARG A 153 41.06 -23.75 6.20
N VAL A 154 41.14 -22.46 5.90
CA VAL A 154 40.24 -21.79 4.95
C VAL A 154 40.57 -22.33 3.55
N GLY A 155 39.79 -23.30 3.09
CA GLY A 155 39.77 -23.72 1.70
C GLY A 155 39.13 -22.62 0.87
N GLY A 156 39.94 -21.74 0.31
CA GLY A 156 39.50 -20.70 -0.62
C GLY A 156 39.04 -21.31 -1.95
N THR A 157 37.75 -21.18 -2.25
CA THR A 157 37.26 -21.19 -3.63
C THR A 157 36.91 -19.74 -4.00
N ARG A 158 37.78 -19.14 -4.82
CA ARG A 158 37.57 -17.84 -5.44
C ARG A 158 36.43 -18.00 -6.45
N SER A 159 35.24 -17.50 -6.13
CA SER A 159 34.20 -17.32 -7.13
C SER A 159 34.49 -16.02 -7.89
N SER A 160 34.89 -16.19 -9.15
CA SER A 160 35.28 -15.15 -10.09
C SER A 160 34.08 -14.24 -10.40
N GLY A 161 34.02 -13.08 -9.74
CA GLY A 161 33.18 -11.96 -10.18
C GLY A 161 33.81 -11.27 -11.37
N LEU A 162 33.46 -11.70 -12.58
CA LEU A 162 33.71 -10.98 -13.83
C LEU A 162 32.38 -10.84 -14.60
N GLY A 163 31.46 -10.07 -14.03
CA GLY A 163 30.31 -9.52 -14.77
C GLY A 163 30.72 -8.19 -15.39
N ALA A 164 31.14 -8.22 -16.65
CA ALA A 164 31.64 -7.09 -17.40
C ALA A 164 30.58 -5.98 -17.59
N LEU A 165 30.93 -4.77 -17.15
CA LEU A 165 30.33 -3.52 -17.60
C LEU A 165 30.64 -3.32 -19.10
N ALA A 166 29.65 -3.61 -19.95
CA ALA A 166 29.69 -3.24 -21.36
C ALA A 166 28.80 -2.01 -21.59
N LEU A 167 29.39 -0.83 -21.40
CA LEU A 167 28.95 0.39 -22.09
C LEU A 167 29.39 0.28 -23.55
N LEU A 168 28.46 0.46 -24.51
CA LEU A 168 28.62 1.32 -25.69
C LEU A 168 27.44 1.18 -26.68
N ALA A 169 26.71 2.29 -26.79
CA ALA A 169 26.27 2.99 -28.01
C ALA A 169 25.71 2.22 -29.21
N LEU A 170 24.45 2.50 -29.54
CA LEU A 170 23.86 2.66 -30.89
C LEU A 170 22.56 3.46 -30.65
N GLY A 171 22.28 4.63 -31.20
CA GLY A 171 22.62 5.17 -32.50
C GLY A 171 21.30 5.70 -33.09
N LEU A 172 21.15 7.02 -33.13
CA LEU A 172 19.98 7.74 -33.63
C LEU A 172 19.52 7.19 -34.99
N LEU A 173 18.21 6.95 -35.17
CA LEU A 173 17.52 7.01 -36.47
C LEU A 173 16.01 6.76 -36.33
N TRP A 174 15.25 7.74 -35.84
CA TRP A 174 13.82 7.84 -36.21
C TRP A 174 13.43 9.31 -36.41
N ARG A 175 14.00 9.90 -37.47
CA ARG A 175 13.53 11.17 -38.03
C ARG A 175 13.49 11.06 -39.55
N ARG A 176 12.43 10.44 -40.09
CA ARG A 176 11.76 10.79 -41.37
C ARG A 176 10.78 9.70 -41.82
N ARG A 177 9.52 9.81 -41.41
CA ARG A 177 8.39 9.45 -42.29
C ARG A 177 7.07 10.07 -41.80
N ARG A 178 6.98 11.39 -41.93
CA ARG A 178 5.70 12.11 -42.09
C ARG A 178 5.89 13.15 -43.19
N ARG A 179 5.88 12.68 -44.44
CA ARG A 179 5.41 13.37 -45.65
C ARG A 179 5.04 12.28 -46.65
N GLY A 180 3.79 12.29 -47.06
CA GLY A 180 3.07 11.21 -47.74
C GLY A 180 1.66 11.25 -47.20
#